data_AF-A0A5E4LGJ8-F1
#
_entry.id   AF-A0A5E4LGJ8-F1
#
_cell.length_a   1.000
_cell.length_b   1.000
_cell.length_c   1.000
_cell.angle_alpha   90.00
_cell.angle_beta   90.00
_cell.angle_gamma   90.00
#
_symmetry.space_group_name_H-M   'P 1'
#
loop_
_entity.id
_entity.type
_entity.pdbx_description
1 polymer ?
#
loop_
_entity_poly.entity_id
_entity_poly.type
_entity_poly.pdbx_seq_one_letter_code
_entity_poly.pdbx_strand_id
1 'polypeptide(L)'
;MVISVREMAGVFFGRKPMEEFATKRYPVFDGVVNYAVALVFPGILLIMEYLLLMAVSGYIVGQSPLHLIKEVAIWGFGLAFLLVATLVADLVLAYVWGAVHFFIAKFYAGMPGKLNDFNGSWLSLMGSIVLVQALLFTLPVLAWFIGPIIKIGTTATMILTAVAILPQAVVLLYSVFLVYNFMRARFCIPSQRAAIVVLAPLLAVLVIMVIFFAIGGAAYFMLK
;
A
#
# COMPACT_ATOMS: atom_id res chain seq x y z
N MET A 1 3.37 20.97 6.87
CA MET A 1 4.69 20.39 7.09
C MET A 1 4.76 19.03 6.40
N VAL A 2 5.61 18.93 5.38
CA VAL A 2 5.95 17.64 4.75
C VAL A 2 6.77 16.83 5.75
N ILE A 3 6.42 15.56 5.92
CA ILE A 3 7.07 14.64 6.85
C ILE A 3 8.17 13.92 6.08
N SER A 4 9.35 13.74 6.66
CA SER A 4 10.42 13.01 5.97
C SER A 4 10.13 11.50 5.92
N VAL A 5 10.66 10.80 4.92
CA VAL A 5 10.54 9.33 4.77
C VAL A 5 10.98 8.58 6.03
N ARG A 6 12.07 9.05 6.67
CA ARG A 6 12.57 8.49 7.95
C ARG A 6 11.53 8.61 9.06
N GLU A 7 10.81 9.72 9.11
CA GLU A 7 9.79 9.95 10.12
C GLU A 7 8.53 9.14 9.85
N MET A 8 8.11 9.01 8.59
CA MET A 8 7.01 8.13 8.21
C MET A 8 7.30 6.67 8.61
N ALA A 9 8.50 6.17 8.30
CA ALA A 9 8.92 4.85 8.73
C ALA A 9 8.96 4.74 10.27
N GLY A 10 9.47 5.77 10.95
CA GLY A 10 9.51 5.82 12.41
C GLY A 10 8.14 5.72 13.08
N VAL A 11 7.09 6.21 12.44
CA VAL A 11 5.71 6.14 12.94
C VAL A 11 5.17 4.72 12.84
N PHE A 12 5.42 4.05 11.70
CA PHE A 12 5.06 2.65 11.55
C PHE A 12 5.82 1.76 12.55
N PHE A 13 7.11 1.98 12.78
CA PHE A 13 7.87 1.17 13.75
C PHE A 13 7.67 1.58 15.22
N GLY A 14 6.72 2.47 15.51
CA GLY A 14 6.45 2.95 16.88
C GLY A 14 7.60 3.75 17.51
N ARG A 15 8.59 4.17 16.72
CA ARG A 15 9.72 5.02 17.15
C ARG A 15 9.34 6.50 17.27
N LYS A 16 8.21 6.89 16.69
CA LYS A 16 7.58 8.19 16.89
C LYS A 16 6.15 8.03 17.38
N PRO A 17 5.68 8.91 18.29
CA PRO A 17 4.32 8.84 18.78
C PRO A 17 3.33 9.11 17.65
N MET A 18 2.45 8.14 17.43
CA MET A 18 1.35 8.22 16.47
C MET A 18 0.38 9.36 16.75
N GLU A 19 0.33 9.79 18.00
CA GLU A 19 -0.45 10.94 18.48
C GLU A 19 -0.12 12.22 17.72
N GLU A 20 1.09 12.37 17.16
CA GLU A 20 1.41 13.53 16.33
C GLU A 20 0.53 13.62 15.08
N PHE A 21 0.13 12.49 14.48
CA PHE A 21 -0.77 12.47 13.32
C PHE A 21 -2.22 12.74 13.74
N ALA A 22 -2.59 12.23 14.91
CA ALA A 22 -3.93 12.37 15.47
C ALA A 22 -4.19 13.76 16.07
N THR A 23 -3.17 14.48 16.52
CA THR A 23 -3.36 15.79 17.18
C THR A 23 -3.06 16.96 16.26
N LYS A 24 -2.02 16.87 15.42
CA LYS A 24 -1.68 17.94 14.50
C LYS A 24 -2.71 18.03 13.36
N ARG A 25 -2.93 19.25 12.88
CA ARG A 25 -3.73 19.50 11.67
C ARG A 25 -2.79 19.53 10.49
N TYR A 26 -2.90 18.55 9.61
CA TYR A 26 -2.15 18.53 8.36
C TYR A 26 -3.02 19.09 7.24
N PRO A 27 -2.55 20.10 6.49
CA PRO A 27 -3.16 20.47 5.23
C PRO A 27 -3.26 19.25 4.31
N VAL A 28 -4.37 19.13 3.56
CA VAL A 28 -4.56 18.03 2.59
C VAL A 28 -3.40 17.95 1.61
N PHE A 29 -2.91 19.10 1.15
CA PHE A 29 -1.78 19.19 0.23
C PHE A 29 -0.54 18.47 0.77
N ASP A 30 -0.16 18.74 2.03
CA ASP A 30 0.98 18.07 2.66
C ASP A 30 0.75 16.56 2.79
N GLY A 31 -0.48 16.14 3.11
CA GLY A 31 -0.86 14.73 3.13
C GLY A 31 -0.72 14.05 1.78
N VAL A 32 -1.15 14.71 0.69
CA VAL A 32 -0.99 14.23 -0.68
C VAL A 32 0.48 14.10 -1.06
N VAL A 33 1.30 15.11 -0.75
CA VAL A 33 2.75 15.06 -1.02
C VAL A 33 3.40 13.91 -0.26
N ASN A 34 3.09 13.76 1.03
CA ASN A 34 3.62 12.68 1.86
C ASN A 34 3.27 11.30 1.29
N TYR A 35 2.01 11.11 0.92
CA TYR A 35 1.52 9.86 0.33
C TYR A 35 2.16 9.58 -1.03
N ALA A 36 2.27 10.61 -1.88
CA ALA A 36 2.90 10.49 -3.18
C ALA A 36 4.37 10.08 -3.08
N VAL A 37 5.14 10.69 -2.17
CA VAL A 37 6.53 10.30 -1.93
C VAL A 37 6.62 8.84 -1.47
N ALA A 38 5.73 8.42 -0.56
CA ALA A 38 5.70 7.06 -0.05
C ALA A 38 5.38 5.99 -1.10
N LEU A 39 4.67 6.33 -2.16
CA LEU A 39 4.30 5.41 -3.24
C LEU A 39 5.29 5.49 -4.42
N VAL A 40 5.69 6.70 -4.81
CA VAL A 40 6.61 6.92 -5.94
C VAL A 40 7.99 6.35 -5.64
N PHE A 41 8.53 6.54 -4.43
CA PHE A 41 9.88 6.06 -4.11
C PHE A 41 10.01 4.53 -4.25
N PRO A 42 9.17 3.70 -3.58
CA PRO A 42 9.17 2.26 -3.79
C PRO A 42 8.75 1.85 -5.20
N GLY A 43 7.83 2.59 -5.83
CA GLY A 43 7.40 2.33 -7.21
C GLY A 43 8.54 2.45 -8.21
N ILE A 44 9.37 3.49 -8.11
CA ILE A 44 10.56 3.64 -8.95
C ILE A 44 11.54 2.49 -8.71
N LEU A 45 11.78 2.10 -7.45
CA LEU A 45 12.66 0.97 -7.13
C LEU A 45 12.17 -0.33 -7.79
N LEU A 46 10.86 -0.61 -7.71
CA LEU A 46 10.25 -1.78 -8.32
C LEU A 46 10.36 -1.76 -9.86
N ILE A 47 10.15 -0.59 -10.48
CA ILE A 47 10.33 -0.43 -11.94
C ILE A 47 11.79 -0.70 -12.33
N MET A 48 12.74 -0.09 -11.62
CA MET A 48 14.17 -0.30 -11.89
C MET A 48 14.56 -1.77 -11.77
N GLU A 49 14.07 -2.44 -10.73
CA GLU A 49 14.31 -3.86 -10.49
C GLU A 49 13.73 -4.74 -11.60
N TYR A 50 12.50 -4.46 -12.04
CA TYR A 50 11.85 -5.18 -13.12
C TYR A 50 12.57 -4.99 -14.47
N LEU A 51 12.96 -3.75 -14.80
CA LEU A 51 13.68 -3.45 -16.03
C LEU A 51 15.07 -4.11 -16.04
N LEU A 52 15.76 -4.13 -14.90
CA LEU A 52 17.03 -4.82 -14.74
C LEU A 52 16.85 -6.34 -14.95
N LEU A 53 15.81 -6.93 -14.36
CA LEU A 53 15.49 -8.34 -14.53
C LEU A 53 15.24 -8.70 -16.00
N MET A 54 14.45 -7.88 -16.69
CA MET A 54 14.17 -8.04 -18.11
C MET A 54 15.46 -7.97 -18.94
N ALA A 55 16.31 -6.97 -18.69
CA ALA A 55 17.59 -6.82 -19.38
C ALA A 55 18.52 -8.02 -19.18
N VAL A 56 18.69 -8.47 -17.93
CA VAL A 56 19.58 -9.59 -17.58
C VAL A 56 19.06 -10.91 -18.15
N SER A 57 17.76 -11.18 -17.98
CA SER A 57 17.15 -12.43 -18.47
C SER A 57 17.19 -12.53 -20.00
N GLY A 58 16.84 -11.46 -20.71
CA GLY A 58 16.90 -11.46 -22.17
C GLY A 58 18.34 -11.56 -22.69
N TYR A 59 19.32 -10.98 -22.00
CA TYR A 59 20.74 -11.18 -22.33
C TYR A 59 21.18 -12.64 -22.15
N ILE A 60 20.79 -13.30 -21.06
CA ILE A 60 21.10 -14.72 -20.79
C ILE A 60 20.51 -15.63 -21.88
N VAL A 61 19.33 -15.30 -22.40
CA VAL A 61 18.65 -16.06 -23.47
C VAL A 61 19.22 -15.73 -24.87
N GLY A 62 20.22 -14.85 -24.96
CA GLY A 62 20.95 -14.56 -26.19
C GLY A 62 20.28 -13.51 -27.08
N GLN A 63 19.41 -12.67 -26.53
CA GLN A 63 18.84 -11.54 -27.27
C GLN A 63 19.93 -10.52 -27.65
N SER A 64 19.80 -9.92 -28.84
CA SER A 64 20.73 -8.87 -29.27
C SER A 64 20.63 -7.62 -28.37
N PRO A 65 21.74 -6.91 -28.10
CA PRO A 65 21.72 -5.70 -27.26
C PRO A 65 20.76 -4.61 -27.75
N LEU A 66 20.65 -4.43 -29.08
CA LEU A 66 19.75 -3.43 -29.66
C LEU A 66 18.27 -3.77 -29.42
N HIS A 67 17.91 -5.06 -29.42
CA HIS A 67 16.56 -5.49 -29.12
C HIS A 67 16.22 -5.29 -27.64
N LEU A 68 17.13 -5.69 -26.74
CA LEU A 68 17.01 -5.47 -25.29
C LEU A 68 16.79 -4.00 -24.94
N ILE A 69 17.60 -3.10 -25.50
CA ILE A 69 17.46 -1.66 -25.25
C ILE A 69 16.08 -1.15 -25.69
N LYS A 70 15.58 -1.60 -26.84
CA LYS A 70 14.25 -1.22 -27.32
C LYS A 70 13.15 -1.74 -26.39
N GLU A 71 13.21 -2.99 -25.98
CA GLU A 71 12.22 -3.57 -25.06
C GLU A 71 12.23 -2.87 -23.71
N VAL A 72 13.41 -2.69 -23.10
CA VAL A 72 13.56 -1.98 -21.81
C VAL A 72 13.05 -0.54 -21.91
N ALA A 73 13.28 0.16 -23.01
CA ALA A 73 12.76 1.52 -23.20
C ALA A 73 11.23 1.56 -23.30
N ILE A 74 10.62 0.64 -24.07
CA ILE A 74 9.16 0.55 -24.23
C ILE A 74 8.51 0.22 -22.88
N TRP A 75 9.02 -0.80 -22.19
CA TRP A 75 8.51 -1.21 -20.88
C TRP A 75 8.75 -0.12 -19.82
N GLY A 76 9.91 0.54 -19.84
CA GLY A 76 10.21 1.62 -18.92
C GLY A 76 9.25 2.80 -19.05
N PHE A 77 8.92 3.19 -20.28
CA PHE A 77 7.92 4.23 -20.53
C PHE A 77 6.51 3.78 -20.08
N GLY A 78 6.10 2.57 -20.44
CA GLY A 78 4.79 2.02 -20.06
C GLY A 78 4.61 1.92 -18.55
N LEU A 79 5.62 1.45 -17.83
CA LEU A 79 5.61 1.33 -16.37
C LEU A 79 5.62 2.69 -15.68
N ALA A 80 6.37 3.67 -16.18
CA ALA A 80 6.37 5.03 -15.64
C ALA A 80 4.98 5.68 -15.78
N PHE A 81 4.32 5.51 -16.93
CA PHE A 81 2.96 5.98 -17.12
C PHE A 81 1.97 5.28 -16.17
N LEU A 82 2.09 3.96 -16.05
CA LEU A 82 1.26 3.17 -15.14
C LEU A 82 1.43 3.62 -13.68
N LEU A 83 2.66 3.92 -13.24
CA LEU A 83 2.95 4.42 -11.89
C LEU A 83 2.22 5.74 -11.59
N VAL A 84 2.16 6.66 -12.56
CA VAL A 84 1.42 7.92 -12.39
C VAL A 84 -0.08 7.66 -12.30
N ALA A 85 -0.61 6.79 -13.17
CA ALA A 85 -2.02 6.45 -13.16
C ALA A 85 -2.44 5.75 -11.86
N THR A 86 -1.63 4.80 -11.37
CA THR A 86 -1.88 4.11 -10.08
C THR A 86 -1.77 5.08 -8.91
N LEU A 87 -0.77 5.98 -8.89
CA LEU A 87 -0.66 7.00 -7.86
C LEU A 87 -1.94 7.86 -7.74
N VAL A 88 -2.47 8.34 -8.87
CA VAL A 88 -3.68 9.16 -8.88
C VAL A 88 -4.89 8.35 -8.37
N ALA A 89 -5.07 7.13 -8.87
CA ALA A 89 -6.16 6.26 -8.45
C ALA A 89 -6.10 5.95 -6.95
N ASP A 90 -4.90 5.64 -6.43
CA ASP A 90 -4.70 5.26 -5.03
C ASP A 90 -4.86 6.46 -4.08
N LEU A 91 -4.42 7.65 -4.49
CA LEU A 91 -4.69 8.90 -3.77
C LEU A 91 -6.18 9.19 -3.66
N VAL A 92 -6.93 9.05 -4.76
CA VAL A 92 -8.39 9.25 -4.76
C VAL A 92 -9.05 8.23 -3.85
N LEU A 93 -8.66 6.97 -3.95
CA LEU A 93 -9.19 5.91 -3.11
C LEU A 93 -8.89 6.16 -1.63
N ALA A 94 -7.64 6.49 -1.28
CA ALA A 94 -7.23 6.79 0.09
C ALA A 94 -7.99 8.00 0.66
N TYR A 95 -8.25 9.03 -0.15
CA TYR A 95 -9.04 10.19 0.26
C TYR A 95 -10.51 9.84 0.51
N VAL A 96 -11.15 9.10 -0.42
CA VAL A 96 -12.54 8.62 -0.27
C VAL A 96 -12.65 7.72 0.95
N TRP A 97 -11.69 6.83 1.14
CA TRP A 97 -11.63 5.92 2.27
C TRP A 97 -11.49 6.66 3.60
N GLY A 98 -10.64 7.69 3.65
CA GLY A 98 -10.57 8.61 4.78
C GLY A 98 -11.90 9.30 5.05
N ALA A 99 -12.59 9.79 4.00
CA ALA A 99 -13.89 10.43 4.16
C ALA A 99 -14.93 9.49 4.79
N VAL A 100 -14.98 8.22 4.37
CA VAL A 100 -15.87 7.21 4.97
C VAL A 100 -15.58 7.07 6.47
N HIS A 101 -14.30 6.91 6.85
CA HIS A 101 -13.89 6.81 8.26
C HIS A 101 -14.28 8.06 9.05
N PHE A 102 -14.09 9.24 8.47
CA PHE A 102 -14.47 10.52 9.08
C PHE A 102 -15.97 10.59 9.36
N PHE A 103 -16.83 10.23 8.40
CA PHE A 103 -18.27 10.31 8.56
C PHE A 103 -18.78 9.35 9.65
N ILE A 104 -18.31 8.11 9.67
CA ILE A 104 -18.69 7.13 10.69
C ILE A 104 -18.19 7.60 12.06
N ALA A 105 -16.95 8.08 12.17
CA ALA A 105 -16.40 8.56 13.43
C ALA A 105 -17.14 9.80 13.96
N LYS A 106 -17.51 10.72 13.07
CA LYS A 106 -18.25 11.93 13.43
C LYS A 106 -19.62 11.61 14.01
N PHE A 107 -20.29 10.57 13.51
CA PHE A 107 -21.55 10.08 14.10
C PHE A 107 -21.40 9.70 15.58
N TYR A 108 -20.26 9.12 15.96
CA TYR A 108 -20.00 8.68 17.33
C TYR A 108 -19.42 9.73 18.27
N ALA A 109 -18.70 10.72 17.74
CA ALA A 109 -17.95 11.70 18.52
C ALA A 109 -18.64 13.06 18.64
N GLY A 110 -19.59 13.39 17.75
CA GLY A 110 -20.28 14.68 17.74
C GLY A 110 -19.36 15.90 17.52
N MET A 111 -18.09 15.69 17.14
CA MET A 111 -17.10 16.76 17.10
C MET A 111 -17.20 17.62 15.84
N PRO A 112 -17.00 18.96 15.96
CA PRO A 112 -16.83 19.84 14.83
C PRO A 112 -15.43 19.68 14.22
N GLY A 113 -15.25 18.67 13.36
CA GLY A 113 -14.07 18.52 12.52
C GLY A 113 -14.34 18.97 11.08
N LYS A 114 -13.32 19.53 10.41
CA LYS A 114 -13.33 19.71 8.96
C LYS A 114 -12.77 18.44 8.30
N LEU A 115 -13.48 17.91 7.31
CA LEU A 115 -13.09 16.69 6.58
C LEU A 115 -11.66 16.81 5.99
N ASN A 116 -11.31 17.96 5.44
CA ASN A 116 -9.99 18.19 4.85
C ASN A 116 -8.85 18.09 5.87
N ASP A 117 -9.02 18.65 7.07
CA ASP A 117 -8.01 18.55 8.14
C ASP A 117 -7.83 17.10 8.60
N PHE A 118 -8.89 16.31 8.59
CA PHE A 118 -8.81 14.87 8.84
C PHE A 118 -8.10 14.14 7.70
N ASN A 119 -8.48 14.40 6.44
CA ASN A 119 -7.94 13.71 5.29
C ASN A 119 -6.44 14.00 5.07
N GLY A 120 -5.94 15.19 5.44
CA GLY A 120 -4.49 15.44 5.43
C GLY A 120 -3.71 14.55 6.41
N SER A 121 -4.21 14.39 7.64
CA SER A 121 -3.63 13.47 8.63
C SER A 121 -3.78 12.01 8.21
N TRP A 122 -4.94 11.65 7.65
CA TRP A 122 -5.24 10.32 7.13
C TRP A 122 -4.28 9.92 6.00
N LEU A 123 -4.10 10.78 5.00
CA LEU A 123 -3.17 10.52 3.89
C LEU A 123 -1.73 10.38 4.38
N SER A 124 -1.31 11.17 5.37
CA SER A 124 0.03 11.04 5.95
C SER A 124 0.24 9.72 6.71
N LEU A 125 -0.79 9.25 7.44
CA LEU A 125 -0.79 7.93 8.07
C LEU A 125 -0.75 6.81 7.03
N MET A 126 -1.61 6.89 6.01
CA MET A 126 -1.66 5.92 4.93
C MET A 126 -0.34 5.90 4.14
N GLY A 127 0.29 7.04 3.91
CA GLY A 127 1.63 7.12 3.30
C GLY A 127 2.68 6.37 4.13
N SER A 128 2.62 6.48 5.46
CA SER A 128 3.53 5.73 6.34
C SER A 128 3.31 4.22 6.25
N ILE A 129 2.05 3.78 6.13
CA ILE A 129 1.68 2.36 5.95
C ILE A 129 2.13 1.86 4.58
N VAL A 130 1.80 2.60 3.51
CA VAL A 130 2.12 2.26 2.12
C VAL A 130 3.63 2.17 1.93
N LEU A 131 4.40 3.10 2.50
CA LEU A 131 5.86 3.05 2.44
C LEU A 131 6.41 1.72 2.97
N VAL A 132 5.99 1.29 4.17
CA VAL A 132 6.49 0.04 4.76
C VAL A 132 6.00 -1.17 4.00
N GLN A 133 4.73 -1.19 3.58
CA GLN A 133 4.19 -2.25 2.74
C GLN A 133 5.00 -2.38 1.44
N ALA A 134 5.20 -1.28 0.73
CA ALA A 134 5.89 -1.28 -0.55
C ALA A 134 7.38 -1.66 -0.40
N LEU A 135 8.06 -1.22 0.67
CA LEU A 135 9.42 -1.69 0.97
C LEU A 135 9.45 -3.21 1.22
N LEU A 136 8.48 -3.77 1.95
CA LEU A 136 8.41 -5.22 2.12
C LEU A 136 8.11 -5.95 0.81
N PHE A 137 7.34 -5.35 -0.12
CA PHE A 137 7.11 -5.92 -1.45
C PHE A 137 8.37 -5.95 -2.33
N THR A 138 9.40 -5.15 -2.04
CA THR A 138 10.68 -5.26 -2.76
C THR A 138 11.53 -6.47 -2.30
N LEU A 139 11.30 -7.01 -1.09
CA LEU A 139 12.08 -8.17 -0.58
C LEU A 139 11.85 -9.49 -1.34
N PRO A 140 10.61 -9.90 -1.70
CA PRO A 140 10.36 -11.11 -2.48
C PRO A 140 11.00 -11.09 -3.86
N VAL A 141 11.10 -9.91 -4.49
CA VAL A 141 11.70 -9.78 -5.82
C VAL A 141 13.20 -10.08 -5.75
N LEU A 142 13.90 -9.56 -4.73
CA LEU A 142 15.28 -9.95 -4.41
C LEU A 142 15.44 -11.46 -4.14
N ALA A 143 14.47 -12.09 -3.46
CA ALA A 143 14.50 -13.53 -3.21
C ALA A 143 14.28 -14.36 -4.51
N TRP A 144 13.48 -13.85 -5.44
CA TRP A 144 13.29 -14.43 -6.78
C TRP A 144 14.56 -14.37 -7.64
N PHE A 145 15.49 -13.44 -7.42
CA PHE A 145 16.80 -13.47 -8.09
C PHE A 145 17.66 -14.66 -7.65
N ILE A 146 17.52 -15.10 -6.38
CA ILE A 146 18.32 -16.19 -5.82
C ILE A 146 17.75 -17.56 -6.22
N GLY A 147 16.43 -17.67 -6.35
CA GLY A 147 15.71 -18.93 -6.61
C GLY A 147 16.06 -19.69 -7.90
N PRO A 148 16.42 -19.01 -9.01
CA PRO A 148 16.95 -19.67 -10.21
C PRO A 148 18.46 -19.95 -10.15
N ILE A 149 19.22 -19.11 -9.44
CA ILE A 149 20.69 -19.23 -9.31
C ILE A 149 21.04 -20.42 -8.43
N ILE A 150 20.30 -20.60 -7.34
CA ILE A 150 20.36 -21.78 -6.50
C ILE A 150 19.30 -22.73 -7.07
N LYS A 151 19.62 -23.94 -7.53
CA LYS A 151 18.62 -24.94 -7.96
C LYS A 151 17.75 -25.39 -6.77
N ILE A 152 16.92 -24.51 -6.26
CA ILE A 152 16.08 -24.73 -5.09
C ILE A 152 14.89 -25.55 -5.56
N GLY A 153 14.77 -26.79 -5.06
CA GLY A 153 13.62 -27.65 -5.36
C GLY A 153 12.28 -26.94 -5.03
N THR A 154 11.20 -27.41 -5.66
CA THR A 154 9.83 -26.85 -5.50
C THR A 154 9.43 -26.61 -4.04
N THR A 155 9.86 -27.47 -3.12
CA THR A 155 9.62 -27.34 -1.68
C THR A 155 10.24 -26.08 -1.06
N ALA A 156 11.46 -25.72 -1.42
CA ALA A 156 12.11 -24.56 -0.84
C ALA A 156 11.68 -23.24 -1.54
N THR A 157 11.17 -23.32 -2.76
CA THR A 157 10.42 -22.19 -3.38
C THR A 157 9.10 -21.93 -2.63
N MET A 158 8.37 -22.98 -2.23
CA MET A 158 7.16 -22.86 -1.40
C MET A 158 7.46 -22.27 -0.02
N ILE A 159 8.54 -22.71 0.64
CA ILE A 159 8.98 -22.14 1.92
C ILE A 159 9.37 -20.66 1.77
N LEU A 160 10.14 -20.30 0.74
CA LEU A 160 10.51 -18.90 0.46
C LEU A 160 9.27 -18.02 0.19
N THR A 161 8.28 -18.55 -0.51
CA THR A 161 7.02 -17.84 -0.79
C THR A 161 6.22 -17.66 0.50
N ALA A 162 6.10 -18.69 1.35
CA ALA A 162 5.42 -18.61 2.64
C ALA A 162 6.11 -17.61 3.59
N VAL A 163 7.44 -17.62 3.64
CA VAL A 163 8.26 -16.66 4.41
C VAL A 163 8.12 -15.24 3.87
N ALA A 164 7.89 -15.06 2.57
CA ALA A 164 7.63 -13.75 1.96
C ALA A 164 6.21 -13.21 2.25
N ILE A 165 5.21 -14.08 2.38
CA ILE A 165 3.81 -13.70 2.63
C ILE A 165 3.57 -13.34 4.11
N LEU A 166 4.22 -14.04 5.05
CA LEU A 166 3.99 -13.85 6.49
C LEU A 166 4.23 -12.40 6.97
N PRO A 167 5.34 -11.71 6.60
CA PRO A 167 5.55 -10.30 6.92
C PRO A 167 4.45 -9.38 6.38
N GLN A 168 3.91 -9.68 5.20
CA GLN A 168 2.84 -8.89 4.59
C GLN A 168 1.55 -8.98 5.40
N ALA A 169 1.17 -10.19 5.82
CA ALA A 169 0.00 -10.40 6.67
C ALA A 169 0.15 -9.67 8.02
N VAL A 170 1.34 -9.74 8.63
CA VAL A 170 1.63 -9.02 9.88
C VAL A 170 1.51 -7.52 9.70
N VAL A 171 2.04 -6.96 8.60
CA VAL A 171 1.94 -5.53 8.31
C VAL A 171 0.51 -5.10 8.02
N LEU A 172 -0.29 -5.91 7.33
CA LEU A 172 -1.71 -5.65 7.11
C LEU A 172 -2.47 -5.57 8.44
N LEU A 173 -2.30 -6.56 9.32
CA LEU A 173 -2.90 -6.57 10.65
C LEU A 173 -2.45 -5.36 11.49
N TYR A 174 -1.16 -5.05 11.44
CA TYR A 174 -0.61 -3.91 12.15
C TYR A 174 -1.14 -2.57 11.59
N SER A 175 -1.37 -2.48 10.28
CA SER A 175 -1.96 -1.30 9.64
C SER A 175 -3.38 -1.04 10.14
N VAL A 176 -4.19 -2.09 10.31
CA VAL A 176 -5.53 -1.98 10.93
C VAL A 176 -5.42 -1.48 12.37
N PHE A 177 -4.47 -2.01 13.14
CA PHE A 177 -4.21 -1.56 14.51
C PHE A 177 -3.77 -0.09 14.59
N LEU A 178 -2.90 0.35 13.68
CA LEU A 178 -2.53 1.76 13.53
C LEU A 178 -3.77 2.60 13.27
N VAL A 179 -4.56 2.28 12.23
CA VAL A 179 -5.79 3.03 11.92
C VAL A 179 -6.73 3.09 13.13
N TYR A 180 -6.91 1.98 13.85
CA TYR A 180 -7.69 1.94 15.08
C TYR A 180 -7.19 2.95 16.13
N ASN A 181 -5.89 2.97 16.42
CA ASN A 181 -5.32 3.92 17.38
C ASN A 181 -5.45 5.36 16.90
N PHE A 182 -5.26 5.61 15.60
CA PHE A 182 -5.44 6.94 15.01
C PHE A 182 -6.88 7.43 15.21
N MET A 183 -7.88 6.61 14.88
CA MET A 183 -9.29 7.00 14.99
C MET A 183 -9.68 7.22 16.45
N ARG A 184 -9.22 6.36 17.36
CA ARG A 184 -9.46 6.50 18.80
C ARG A 184 -8.87 7.80 19.34
N ALA A 185 -7.62 8.10 19.00
CA ALA A 185 -6.93 9.30 19.47
C ALA A 185 -7.50 10.57 18.82
N ARG A 186 -7.79 10.56 17.52
CA ARG A 186 -8.30 11.72 16.77
C ARG A 186 -9.72 12.10 17.19
N PHE A 187 -10.57 11.11 17.42
CA PHE A 187 -11.98 11.33 17.73
C PHE A 187 -12.34 11.18 19.21
N CYS A 188 -11.36 10.84 20.07
CA CYS A 188 -11.58 10.58 21.50
C CYS A 188 -12.74 9.60 21.78
N ILE A 189 -12.97 8.66 20.87
CA ILE A 189 -14.08 7.69 20.97
C ILE A 189 -13.68 6.48 21.82
N PRO A 190 -14.62 5.85 22.56
CA PRO A 190 -14.38 4.60 23.26
C PRO A 190 -13.88 3.49 22.33
N SER A 191 -13.06 2.57 22.86
CA SER A 191 -12.46 1.45 22.11
C SER A 191 -13.44 0.67 21.24
N GLN A 192 -14.64 0.38 21.77
CA GLN A 192 -15.68 -0.35 21.03
C GLN A 192 -16.15 0.41 19.78
N ARG A 193 -16.33 1.72 19.89
CA ARG A 193 -16.76 2.56 18.76
C ARG A 193 -15.63 2.74 17.74
N ALA A 194 -14.39 2.89 18.21
CA ALA A 194 -13.22 2.93 17.32
C ALA A 194 -13.09 1.66 16.49
N ALA A 195 -13.35 0.48 17.08
CA ALA A 195 -13.35 -0.77 16.36
C ALA A 195 -14.41 -0.79 15.24
N ILE A 196 -15.64 -0.33 15.51
CA ILE A 196 -16.70 -0.24 14.50
C ILE A 196 -16.30 0.69 13.36
N VAL A 197 -15.76 1.87 13.68
CA VAL A 197 -15.35 2.87 12.68
C VAL A 197 -14.32 2.33 11.70
N VAL A 198 -13.42 1.45 12.15
CA VAL A 198 -12.36 0.87 11.30
C VAL A 198 -12.81 -0.43 10.63
N LEU A 199 -13.51 -1.29 11.35
CA LEU A 199 -13.90 -2.60 10.83
C LEU A 199 -15.11 -2.53 9.88
N ALA A 200 -16.04 -1.60 10.06
CA ALA A 200 -17.22 -1.54 9.21
C ALA A 200 -16.88 -1.24 7.73
N PRO A 201 -16.04 -0.24 7.39
CA PRO A 201 -15.59 -0.03 6.03
C PRO A 201 -14.85 -1.25 5.46
N LEU A 202 -13.96 -1.85 6.27
CA LEU A 202 -13.19 -3.02 5.87
C LEU A 202 -14.08 -4.22 5.54
N LEU A 203 -15.08 -4.49 6.39
CA LEU A 203 -16.07 -5.54 6.18
C LEU A 203 -16.91 -5.27 4.93
N ALA A 204 -17.32 -4.02 4.68
CA ALA A 204 -18.07 -3.67 3.47
C ALA A 204 -17.27 -3.99 2.21
N VAL A 205 -15.97 -3.65 2.17
CA VAL A 205 -15.10 -4.02 1.04
C VAL A 205 -14.96 -5.53 0.90
N LEU A 206 -14.76 -6.25 2.01
CA LEU A 206 -14.63 -7.70 1.97
C LEU A 206 -15.89 -8.36 1.41
N VAL A 207 -17.08 -7.91 1.84
CA VAL A 207 -18.36 -8.40 1.31
C VAL A 207 -18.49 -8.11 -0.18
N ILE A 208 -18.14 -6.90 -0.62
CA ILE A 208 -18.14 -6.53 -2.03
C ILE A 208 -17.20 -7.44 -2.83
N MET A 209 -15.98 -7.69 -2.34
CA MET A 209 -15.03 -8.60 -3.00
C MET A 209 -15.57 -10.03 -3.11
N VAL A 210 -16.20 -10.55 -2.04
CA VAL A 210 -16.84 -11.88 -2.06
C VAL A 210 -17.97 -11.95 -3.09
N ILE A 211 -18.80 -10.90 -3.20
CA ILE A 211 -19.88 -10.83 -4.19
C ILE A 211 -19.30 -10.83 -5.61
N PHE A 212 -18.30 -10.01 -5.89
CA PHE A 212 -17.65 -9.99 -7.21
C PHE A 212 -17.01 -11.34 -7.56
N PHE A 213 -16.38 -11.99 -6.59
CA PHE A 213 -15.79 -13.31 -6.80
C PHE A 213 -16.87 -14.37 -7.08
N ALA A 214 -18.00 -14.33 -6.37
CA ALA A 214 -19.12 -15.22 -6.60
C ALA A 214 -19.75 -15.01 -8.00
N ILE A 215 -19.94 -13.76 -8.42
CA ILE A 215 -20.47 -13.42 -9.74
C ILE A 215 -19.50 -13.85 -10.85
N GLY A 216 -18.20 -13.54 -10.70
CA GLY A 216 -17.17 -13.91 -11.67
C GLY A 216 -17.01 -15.44 -11.78
N GLY A 217 -17.05 -16.15 -10.65
CA GLY A 217 -17.06 -17.60 -10.61
C GLY A 217 -18.29 -18.19 -11.28
N ALA A 218 -19.49 -17.68 -10.97
CA ALA A 218 -20.73 -18.13 -11.60
C ALA A 218 -20.71 -17.90 -13.12
N ALA A 219 -20.24 -16.74 -13.59
CA ALA A 219 -20.09 -16.45 -15.01
C ALA A 219 -19.11 -17.42 -15.70
N TYR A 220 -17.98 -17.74 -15.06
CA TYR A 220 -17.02 -18.72 -15.58
C TYR A 220 -17.62 -20.12 -15.72
N PHE A 221 -18.42 -20.57 -14.75
CA PHE A 221 -19.10 -21.87 -14.83
C PHE A 221 -20.25 -21.91 -15.84
N MET A 222 -20.88 -20.77 -16.15
CA MET A 222 -21.93 -20.69 -17.18
C MET A 222 -21.39 -20.63 -18.61
N LEU A 223 -20.13 -20.20 -18.79
CA LEU A 223 -19.46 -20.11 -20.10
C LEU A 223 -18.65 -21.36 -20.46
N LYS A 224 -18.64 -22.37 -19.58
CA LYS A 224 -18.03 -23.69 -19.79
C LYS A 224 -19.09 -24.73 -20.06
#